data_AF-A0A6P6C618-F1
#
_entry.id   AF-A0A6P6C618-F1
#
_cell.length_a   1.000
_cell.length_b   1.000
_cell.length_c   1.000
_cell.angle_alpha   90.00
_cell.angle_beta   90.00
_cell.angle_gamma   90.00
#
_symmetry.space_group_name_H-M   'P 1'
#
loop_
_entity.id
_entity.type
_entity.pdbx_description
1 polymer ?
#
loop_
_entity_poly.entity_id
_entity_poly.type
_entity_poly.pdbx_seq_one_letter_code
_entity_poly.pdbx_strand_id
1 'polypeptide(L)'
;MSEDTTLADLLQLNLHKYEDEVRNIVDKAVKESGMEKVLKALDSTWSTMEFEHEPHPRTGTMLLKSDEVLVETLEDNQVQLQNLMTSKYLSHFLKEVTSWQQKLSTADAVISIWFEVQRTWSHLESIFVGSEDIRAQLPEDSQRFDHIDLEFKALMADAVKTPNVVEATNKPGLYSKLEDLKKSLAVCEKALAEYLETKRLAFPRFYFVSSADLLDILSNGNDPVEVGGPAVQQAHAGPQAW
;
A
#
# COMPACT_ATOMS: atom_id res chain seq x y z
N MET A 1 -9.91 -6.11 45.37
CA MET A 1 -11.06 -6.20 46.29
C MET A 1 -11.44 -7.66 46.36
N SER A 2 -11.35 -8.28 47.54
CA SER A 2 -11.81 -9.65 47.74
C SER A 2 -13.35 -9.68 47.81
N GLU A 3 -13.95 -10.85 47.63
CA GLU A 3 -15.40 -11.07 47.72
C GLU A 3 -15.99 -10.66 49.09
N ASP A 4 -15.16 -10.48 50.12
CA ASP A 4 -15.55 -10.12 51.49
C ASP A 4 -15.62 -8.60 51.77
N THR A 5 -15.45 -7.74 50.76
CA THR A 5 -15.43 -6.28 51.01
C THR A 5 -16.86 -5.76 51.26
N THR A 6 -17.18 -5.33 52.48
CA THR A 6 -18.54 -4.84 52.84
C THR A 6 -18.66 -3.31 52.76
N LEU A 7 -19.91 -2.81 52.67
CA LEU A 7 -20.18 -1.36 52.69
C LEU A 7 -19.70 -0.70 53.99
N ALA A 8 -19.73 -1.43 55.11
CA ALA A 8 -19.24 -0.96 56.40
C ALA A 8 -17.72 -0.70 56.37
N ASP A 9 -16.96 -1.55 55.67
CA ASP A 9 -15.52 -1.39 55.48
C ASP A 9 -15.20 -0.14 54.65
N LEU A 10 -15.99 0.14 53.60
CA LEU A 10 -15.88 1.36 52.80
C LEU A 10 -16.21 2.63 53.59
N LEU A 11 -17.21 2.57 54.49
CA LEU A 11 -17.56 3.69 55.39
C LEU A 11 -16.47 3.95 56.44
N GLN A 12 -15.81 2.92 56.96
CA GLN A 12 -14.70 3.06 57.91
C GLN A 12 -13.47 3.77 57.30
N LEU A 13 -13.27 3.65 55.98
CA LEU A 13 -12.17 4.32 55.27
C LEU A 13 -12.31 5.86 55.24
N ASN A 14 -13.46 6.43 55.63
CA ASN A 14 -13.70 7.88 55.67
C ASN A 14 -13.30 8.60 54.37
N LEU A 15 -13.60 7.99 53.21
CA LEU A 15 -13.17 8.44 51.88
C LEU A 15 -13.56 9.90 51.56
N HIS A 16 -14.60 10.43 52.21
CA HIS A 16 -15.01 11.83 52.14
C HIS A 16 -13.93 12.83 52.62
N LYS A 17 -12.96 12.41 53.44
CA LYS A 17 -11.82 13.24 53.87
C LYS A 17 -10.70 13.32 52.84
N TYR A 18 -10.74 12.46 51.82
CA TYR A 18 -9.73 12.33 50.75
C TYR A 18 -10.39 12.43 49.37
N GLU A 19 -11.45 13.22 49.27
CA GLU A 19 -12.32 13.31 48.10
C GLU A 19 -11.54 13.53 46.80
N ASP A 20 -10.55 14.42 46.80
CA ASP A 20 -9.74 14.73 45.63
C ASP A 20 -8.83 13.56 45.19
N GLU A 21 -8.23 12.85 46.14
CA GLU A 21 -7.41 11.66 45.83
C GLU A 21 -8.27 10.53 45.27
N VAL A 22 -9.44 10.29 45.89
CA VAL A 22 -10.39 9.27 45.42
C VAL A 22 -10.91 9.62 44.04
N ARG A 23 -11.28 10.89 43.80
CA ARG A 23 -11.69 11.37 42.47
C ARG A 23 -10.60 11.16 41.43
N ASN A 24 -9.35 11.51 41.73
CA ASN A 24 -8.22 11.31 40.83
C ASN A 24 -8.00 9.82 40.49
N ILE A 25 -8.15 8.92 41.47
CA ILE A 25 -8.04 7.47 41.25
C ILE A 25 -9.19 6.97 40.36
N VAL A 26 -10.42 7.41 40.62
CA VAL A 26 -11.59 7.04 39.81
C VAL A 26 -11.44 7.55 38.38
N ASP A 27 -11.04 8.81 38.19
CA ASP A 27 -10.81 9.40 36.88
C ASP A 27 -9.73 8.65 36.10
N LYS A 28 -8.64 8.28 36.77
CA LYS A 28 -7.58 7.44 36.19
C LYS A 28 -8.14 6.08 35.75
N ALA A 29 -8.87 5.39 36.62
CA ALA A 29 -9.45 4.08 36.32
C ALA A 29 -10.45 4.12 35.15
N VAL A 30 -11.29 5.17 35.08
CA VAL A 30 -12.22 5.37 33.96
C VAL A 30 -11.46 5.57 32.65
N LYS A 31 -10.38 6.36 32.66
CA LYS A 31 -9.56 6.60 31.46
C LYS A 31 -8.80 5.35 31.04
N GLU A 32 -8.21 4.61 31.97
CA GLU A 32 -7.54 3.33 31.72
C GLU A 32 -8.49 2.28 31.14
N SER A 33 -9.71 2.16 31.68
CA SER A 33 -10.75 1.28 31.13
C SER A 33 -11.14 1.65 29.70
N GLY A 34 -11.18 2.96 29.39
CA GLY A 34 -11.38 3.44 28.02
C GLY A 34 -10.28 2.98 27.07
N MET A 35 -9.01 3.09 27.48
CA MET A 35 -7.86 2.62 26.68
C MET A 35 -7.92 1.11 26.43
N GLU A 36 -8.22 0.33 27.48
CA GLU A 36 -8.33 -1.12 27.38
C GLU A 36 -9.40 -1.55 26.36
N LYS A 37 -10.54 -0.85 26.33
CA LYS A 37 -11.59 -1.12 25.32
C LYS A 37 -11.11 -0.85 23.90
N VAL A 38 -10.38 0.25 23.68
CA VAL A 38 -9.81 0.57 22.35
C VAL A 38 -8.80 -0.50 21.94
N LEU A 39 -7.90 -0.90 22.84
CA LEU A 39 -6.90 -1.93 22.55
C LEU A 39 -7.53 -3.29 22.22
N LYS A 40 -8.58 -3.69 22.96
CA LYS A 40 -9.35 -4.91 22.64
C LYS A 40 -10.06 -4.82 21.30
N ALA A 41 -10.60 -3.65 20.95
CA ALA A 41 -11.22 -3.44 19.66
C ALA A 41 -10.20 -3.55 18.52
N LEU A 42 -9.02 -2.95 18.68
CA LEU A 42 -7.91 -3.08 17.72
C LEU A 42 -7.53 -4.55 17.51
N ASP A 43 -7.33 -5.30 18.59
CA ASP A 43 -6.97 -6.72 18.51
C ASP A 43 -8.04 -7.53 17.77
N SER A 44 -9.33 -7.32 18.09
CA SER A 44 -10.43 -8.00 17.42
C SER A 44 -10.53 -7.66 15.92
N THR A 45 -10.36 -6.38 15.57
CA THR A 45 -10.42 -5.93 14.17
C THR A 45 -9.26 -6.49 13.37
N TRP A 46 -8.02 -6.31 13.85
CA TRP A 46 -6.82 -6.63 13.09
C TRP A 46 -6.44 -8.11 13.11
N SER A 47 -6.99 -8.90 14.04
CA SER A 47 -6.85 -10.37 14.00
C SER A 47 -7.69 -11.02 12.90
N THR A 48 -8.73 -10.34 12.41
CA THR A 48 -9.66 -10.87 11.39
C THR A 48 -9.56 -10.13 10.04
N MET A 49 -8.89 -8.98 10.01
CA MET A 49 -8.68 -8.22 8.77
C MET A 49 -7.70 -8.95 7.85
N GLU A 50 -8.16 -9.30 6.65
CA GLU A 50 -7.40 -10.03 5.64
C GLU A 50 -7.32 -9.25 4.33
N PHE A 51 -6.22 -9.43 3.59
CA PHE A 51 -6.08 -8.90 2.24
C PHE A 51 -6.92 -9.69 1.25
N GLU A 52 -7.75 -8.98 0.50
CA GLU A 52 -8.37 -9.53 -0.70
C GLU A 52 -7.38 -9.55 -1.87
N HIS A 53 -7.52 -10.56 -2.73
CA HIS A 53 -6.68 -10.71 -3.91
C HIS A 53 -7.50 -10.89 -5.18
N GLU A 54 -7.00 -10.38 -6.29
CA GLU A 54 -7.61 -10.52 -7.61
C GLU A 54 -6.57 -10.99 -8.65
N PRO A 55 -6.95 -11.85 -9.60
CA PRO A 55 -6.01 -12.34 -10.61
C PRO A 55 -5.70 -11.22 -11.63
N HIS A 56 -4.42 -11.01 -11.91
CA HIS A 56 -3.99 -10.12 -12.99
C HIS A 56 -4.52 -10.62 -14.34
N PRO A 57 -5.17 -9.77 -15.17
CA PRO A 57 -5.87 -10.21 -16.37
C PRO A 57 -5.03 -10.99 -17.38
N ARG A 58 -3.73 -10.68 -17.47
CA ARG A 58 -2.84 -11.28 -18.48
C ARG A 58 -1.96 -12.42 -17.95
N THR A 59 -1.53 -12.32 -16.70
CA THR A 59 -0.56 -13.27 -16.12
C THR A 59 -1.18 -14.26 -15.15
N GLY A 60 -2.41 -14.01 -14.69
CA GLY A 60 -3.05 -14.78 -13.64
C GLY A 60 -2.39 -14.66 -12.27
N THR A 61 -1.41 -13.75 -12.10
CA THR A 61 -0.74 -13.51 -10.82
C THR A 61 -1.75 -12.90 -9.85
N MET A 62 -1.90 -13.45 -8.65
CA MET A 62 -2.80 -12.88 -7.64
C MET A 62 -2.21 -11.56 -7.13
N LEU A 63 -2.91 -10.47 -7.39
CA LEU A 63 -2.57 -9.11 -6.97
C LEU A 63 -3.38 -8.70 -5.74
N LEU A 64 -2.88 -7.76 -4.95
CA LEU A 64 -3.66 -7.18 -3.85
C LEU A 64 -4.79 -6.34 -4.44
N LYS A 65 -6.01 -6.58 -3.97
CA LYS A 65 -7.16 -5.76 -4.31
C LYS A 65 -7.19 -4.53 -3.40
N SER A 66 -7.51 -3.38 -3.97
CA SER A 66 -7.74 -2.17 -3.18
C SER A 66 -9.01 -2.33 -2.35
N ASP A 67 -8.88 -2.15 -1.03
CA ASP A 67 -10.00 -2.15 -0.09
C ASP A 67 -10.03 -0.79 0.63
N GLU A 68 -10.99 0.05 0.26
CA GLU A 68 -11.18 1.37 0.85
C GLU A 68 -11.51 1.29 2.35
N VAL A 69 -12.27 0.26 2.75
CA VAL A 69 -12.66 0.07 4.15
C VAL A 69 -11.44 -0.28 5.01
N LEU A 70 -10.54 -1.11 4.47
CA LEU A 70 -9.27 -1.43 5.14
C LEU A 70 -8.43 -0.17 5.36
N VAL A 71 -8.27 0.67 4.34
CA VAL A 71 -7.47 1.90 4.41
C VAL A 71 -8.09 2.90 5.38
N GLU A 72 -9.39 3.15 5.31
CA GLU A 72 -10.10 4.02 6.25
C GLU A 72 -9.97 3.51 7.70
N THR A 73 -10.16 2.20 7.90
CA THR A 73 -10.00 1.56 9.21
C THR A 73 -8.56 1.68 9.74
N LEU A 74 -7.56 1.65 8.87
CA LEU A 74 -6.16 1.83 9.23
C LEU A 74 -5.89 3.25 9.73
N GLU A 75 -6.30 4.25 8.94
CA GLU A 75 -6.13 5.66 9.26
C GLU A 75 -6.85 6.04 10.57
N ASP A 76 -8.11 5.63 10.72
CA ASP A 76 -8.89 5.88 11.93
C ASP A 76 -8.24 5.28 13.18
N ASN A 77 -7.79 4.03 13.09
CA ASN A 77 -7.15 3.35 14.21
C ASN A 77 -5.77 3.95 14.55
N GLN A 78 -5.03 4.44 13.55
CA GLN A 78 -3.81 5.20 13.80
C GLN A 78 -4.10 6.51 14.53
N VAL A 79 -5.14 7.26 14.14
CA VAL A 79 -5.56 8.49 14.83
C VAL A 79 -5.99 8.18 16.28
N GLN A 80 -6.74 7.10 16.50
CA GLN A 80 -7.10 6.66 17.85
C GLN A 80 -5.87 6.36 18.70
N LEU A 81 -4.89 5.61 18.18
CA LEU A 81 -3.64 5.31 18.89
C LEU A 81 -2.82 6.56 19.19
N GLN A 82 -2.74 7.51 18.25
CA GLN A 82 -2.08 8.81 18.49
C GLN A 82 -2.75 9.59 19.63
N ASN A 83 -4.09 9.59 19.69
CA ASN A 83 -4.82 10.20 20.80
C ASN A 83 -4.49 9.52 22.14
N LEU A 84 -4.40 8.18 22.18
CA LEU A 84 -3.98 7.45 23.38
C LEU A 84 -2.55 7.81 23.82
N MET A 85 -1.64 8.00 22.85
CA MET A 85 -0.25 8.38 23.11
C MET A 85 -0.11 9.75 23.80
N THR A 86 -1.04 10.67 23.57
CA THR A 86 -1.05 12.01 24.23
C THR A 86 -1.64 11.99 25.64
N SER A 87 -2.27 10.88 26.04
CA SER A 87 -2.96 10.81 27.32
C SER A 87 -1.98 10.69 28.49
N LYS A 88 -2.17 11.52 29.52
CA LYS A 88 -1.41 11.46 30.78
C LYS A 88 -1.56 10.14 31.55
N TYR A 89 -2.55 9.31 31.19
CA TYR A 89 -2.82 8.01 31.83
C TYR A 89 -2.21 6.82 31.05
N LEU A 90 -1.41 7.08 30.02
CA LEU A 90 -0.81 6.06 29.16
C LEU A 90 0.17 5.12 29.88
N SER A 91 0.71 5.51 31.05
CA SER A 91 1.84 4.81 31.70
C SER A 91 1.67 3.29 31.83
N HIS A 92 0.45 2.81 32.13
CA HIS A 92 0.20 1.37 32.24
C HIS A 92 0.18 0.66 30.88
N PHE A 93 -0.35 1.32 29.85
CA PHE A 93 -0.55 0.77 28.51
C PHE A 93 0.53 1.17 27.49
N LEU A 94 1.55 1.92 27.90
CA LEU A 94 2.56 2.50 27.00
C LEU A 94 3.15 1.46 26.05
N LYS A 95 3.52 0.28 26.56
CA LYS A 95 4.11 -0.79 25.75
C LYS A 95 3.15 -1.30 24.69
N GLU A 96 1.89 -1.50 25.05
CA GLU A 96 0.87 -2.08 24.18
C GLU A 96 0.44 -1.08 23.10
N VAL A 97 0.18 0.17 23.48
CA VAL A 97 -0.15 1.26 22.55
C VAL A 97 1.01 1.52 21.59
N THR A 98 2.25 1.55 22.08
CA THR A 98 3.43 1.72 21.22
C THR A 98 3.58 0.56 20.25
N SER A 99 3.34 -0.68 20.69
CA SER A 99 3.39 -1.85 19.81
C SER A 99 2.34 -1.77 18.71
N TRP A 100 1.10 -1.41 19.03
CA TRP A 100 0.05 -1.23 18.03
C TRP A 100 0.35 -0.08 17.07
N GLN A 101 0.85 1.05 17.58
CA GLN A 101 1.26 2.18 16.76
C GLN A 101 2.33 1.78 15.73
N GLN A 102 3.34 1.02 16.17
CA GLN A 102 4.39 0.52 15.27
C GLN A 102 3.84 -0.45 14.24
N LYS A 103 2.97 -1.39 14.64
CA LYS A 103 2.37 -2.38 13.73
C LYS A 103 1.54 -1.72 12.64
N LEU A 104 0.66 -0.79 13.01
CA LEU A 104 -0.22 -0.10 12.06
C LEU A 104 0.53 0.93 11.21
N SER A 105 1.54 1.60 11.77
CA SER A 105 2.41 2.49 10.97
C SER A 105 3.24 1.70 9.94
N THR A 106 3.72 0.51 10.32
CA THR A 106 4.40 -0.39 9.38
C THR A 106 3.44 -0.88 8.31
N ALA A 107 2.23 -1.27 8.70
CA ALA A 107 1.20 -1.71 7.76
C ALA A 107 0.89 -0.63 6.71
N ASP A 108 0.68 0.61 7.15
CA ASP A 108 0.40 1.75 6.26
C ASP A 108 1.53 2.02 5.26
N ALA A 109 2.77 2.09 5.77
CA ALA A 109 3.94 2.31 4.92
C ALA A 109 4.14 1.18 3.90
N VAL A 110 3.95 -0.08 4.32
CA VAL A 110 4.07 -1.25 3.46
C VAL A 110 2.95 -1.31 2.43
N ILE A 111 1.69 -1.08 2.81
CA ILE A 111 0.54 -1.08 1.90
C ILE A 111 0.73 -0.01 0.82
N SER A 112 1.13 1.20 1.22
CA SER A 112 1.36 2.32 0.29
C SER A 112 2.41 1.97 -0.77
N ILE A 113 3.59 1.48 -0.36
CA ILE A 113 4.64 1.13 -1.31
C ILE A 113 4.28 -0.12 -2.14
N TRP A 114 3.55 -1.07 -1.57
CA TRP A 114 3.13 -2.28 -2.29
C TRP A 114 2.19 -1.93 -3.44
N PHE A 115 1.17 -1.09 -3.20
CA PHE A 115 0.28 -0.65 -4.27
C PHE A 115 1.00 0.17 -5.34
N GLU A 116 2.00 0.97 -4.98
CA GLU A 116 2.84 1.68 -5.94
C GLU A 116 3.66 0.71 -6.80
N VAL A 117 4.38 -0.24 -6.18
CA VAL A 117 5.14 -1.29 -6.86
C VAL A 117 4.25 -2.12 -7.77
N GLN A 118 3.08 -2.54 -7.30
CA GLN A 118 2.11 -3.33 -8.07
C GLN A 118 1.61 -2.56 -9.30
N ARG A 119 1.31 -1.26 -9.14
CA ARG A 119 0.85 -0.41 -10.25
C ARG A 119 1.93 -0.24 -11.30
N THR A 120 3.15 0.10 -10.89
CA THR A 120 4.28 0.26 -11.80
C THR A 120 4.66 -1.06 -12.48
N TRP A 121 4.69 -2.16 -11.72
CA TRP A 121 4.93 -3.49 -12.28
C TRP A 121 3.86 -3.85 -13.31
N SER A 122 2.57 -3.66 -13.01
CA SER A 122 1.48 -3.99 -13.96
C SER A 122 1.59 -3.18 -15.25
N HIS A 123 1.94 -1.90 -15.15
CA HIS A 123 2.20 -1.05 -16.32
C HIS A 123 3.38 -1.56 -17.14
N LEU A 124 4.54 -1.77 -16.52
CA LEU A 124 5.73 -2.24 -17.21
C LEU A 124 5.59 -3.67 -17.75
N GLU A 125 4.88 -4.54 -17.04
CA GLU A 125 4.57 -5.91 -17.48
C GLU A 125 3.86 -5.84 -18.82
N SER A 126 2.80 -5.03 -18.93
CA SER A 126 2.04 -4.88 -20.16
C SER A 126 2.91 -4.55 -21.39
N ILE A 127 3.96 -3.76 -21.20
CA ILE A 127 4.87 -3.27 -22.23
C ILE A 127 6.01 -4.27 -22.50
N PHE A 128 6.81 -4.57 -21.48
CA PHE A 128 8.02 -5.41 -21.61
C PHE A 128 7.72 -6.88 -21.84
N VAL A 129 6.54 -7.38 -21.48
CA VAL A 129 6.14 -8.77 -21.78
C VAL A 129 5.12 -8.84 -22.90
N GLY A 130 4.40 -7.75 -23.18
CA GLY A 130 3.40 -7.70 -24.26
C GLY A 130 3.94 -7.32 -25.63
N SER A 131 5.08 -6.64 -25.70
CA SER A 131 5.63 -6.14 -26.97
C SER A 131 7.02 -6.71 -27.25
N GLU A 132 7.09 -7.64 -28.21
CA GLU A 132 8.35 -8.24 -28.64
C GLU A 132 9.29 -7.20 -29.27
N ASP A 133 8.75 -6.19 -29.97
CA ASP A 133 9.56 -5.09 -30.52
C ASP A 133 10.25 -4.29 -29.41
N ILE A 134 9.51 -3.88 -28.37
CA ILE A 134 10.12 -3.17 -27.24
C ILE A 134 11.20 -4.03 -26.58
N ARG A 135 10.99 -5.34 -26.43
CA ARG A 135 12.01 -6.25 -25.88
C ARG A 135 13.27 -6.31 -26.73
N ALA A 136 13.12 -6.30 -28.05
CA ALA A 136 14.24 -6.30 -28.99
C ALA A 136 15.02 -4.97 -28.97
N GLN A 137 14.33 -3.85 -28.74
CA GLN A 137 14.92 -2.51 -28.70
C GLN A 137 15.58 -2.19 -27.35
N LEU A 138 15.06 -2.75 -26.25
CA LEU A 138 15.56 -2.57 -24.88
C LEU A 138 15.93 -3.91 -24.23
N PRO A 139 16.92 -4.65 -24.76
CA PRO A 139 17.22 -6.01 -24.30
C PRO A 139 17.76 -6.07 -22.87
N GLU A 140 18.58 -5.08 -22.45
CA GLU A 140 19.12 -5.03 -21.09
C GLU A 140 18.01 -4.75 -20.06
N ASP A 141 17.15 -3.76 -20.33
CA ASP A 141 16.03 -3.42 -19.44
C ASP A 141 14.96 -4.50 -19.42
N SER A 142 14.79 -5.25 -20.52
CA SER A 142 13.91 -6.43 -20.56
C SER A 142 14.43 -7.55 -19.65
N GLN A 143 15.73 -7.86 -19.69
CA GLN A 143 16.32 -8.83 -18.76
C GLN A 143 16.21 -8.38 -17.31
N ARG A 144 16.40 -7.09 -17.04
CA ARG A 144 16.19 -6.50 -15.72
C ARG A 144 14.73 -6.67 -15.27
N PHE A 145 13.78 -6.38 -16.16
CA PHE A 145 12.36 -6.54 -15.86
C PHE A 145 11.98 -8.01 -15.60
N ASP A 146 12.53 -8.97 -16.35
CA ASP A 146 12.27 -10.39 -16.11
C ASP A 146 12.70 -10.83 -14.70
N HIS A 147 13.79 -10.26 -14.17
CA HIS A 147 14.22 -10.51 -12.80
C HIS A 147 13.26 -9.89 -11.77
N ILE A 148 12.86 -8.64 -11.99
CA ILE A 148 11.86 -7.95 -11.15
C ILE A 148 10.53 -8.72 -11.14
N ASP A 149 10.09 -9.21 -12.31
CA ASP A 149 8.87 -9.99 -12.47
C ASP A 149 8.89 -11.27 -11.64
N LEU A 150 10.02 -11.99 -11.66
CA LEU A 150 10.21 -13.19 -10.85
C LEU A 150 10.15 -12.88 -9.34
N GLU A 151 10.85 -11.84 -8.90
CA GLU A 151 10.87 -11.43 -7.49
C GLU A 151 9.49 -10.95 -7.02
N PHE A 152 8.80 -10.14 -7.81
CA PHE A 152 7.47 -9.64 -7.49
C PHE A 152 6.44 -10.78 -7.42
N LYS A 153 6.46 -11.71 -8.38
CA LYS A 153 5.58 -12.90 -8.35
C LYS A 153 5.85 -13.79 -7.14
N ALA A 154 7.12 -13.96 -6.75
CA ALA A 154 7.47 -14.70 -5.54
C ALA A 154 6.95 -14.01 -4.27
N LEU A 155 7.02 -12.68 -4.22
CA LEU A 155 6.46 -11.87 -3.14
C LEU A 155 4.94 -12.00 -3.07
N MET A 156 4.24 -11.92 -4.20
CA MET A 156 2.78 -12.11 -4.26
C MET A 156 2.36 -13.54 -3.86
N ALA A 157 3.12 -14.56 -4.28
CA ALA A 157 2.85 -15.94 -3.88
C ALA A 157 3.04 -16.19 -2.38
N ASP A 158 3.94 -15.44 -1.72
CA ASP A 158 4.09 -15.47 -0.26
C ASP A 158 2.98 -14.69 0.45
N ALA A 159 2.52 -13.58 -0.13
CA ALA A 159 1.41 -12.78 0.40
C ALA A 159 0.10 -13.59 0.47
N VAL A 160 -0.21 -14.35 -0.58
CA VAL A 160 -1.41 -15.21 -0.61
C VAL A 160 -1.41 -16.26 0.51
N LYS A 161 -0.24 -16.70 1.00
CA LYS A 161 -0.13 -17.66 2.11
C LYS A 161 -0.36 -17.04 3.48
N THR A 162 -0.26 -15.71 3.59
CA THR A 162 -0.44 -14.96 4.82
C THR A 162 -1.50 -13.90 4.58
N PRO A 163 -2.80 -14.26 4.67
CA PRO A 163 -3.88 -13.35 4.32
C PRO A 163 -4.04 -12.20 5.32
N ASN A 164 -3.71 -12.40 6.61
CA ASN A 164 -3.87 -11.37 7.63
C ASN A 164 -3.00 -10.13 7.34
N VAL A 165 -3.62 -8.95 7.37
CA VAL A 165 -2.98 -7.69 6.97
C VAL A 165 -1.78 -7.34 7.85
N VAL A 166 -1.93 -7.45 9.17
CA VAL A 166 -0.86 -7.11 10.12
C VAL A 166 0.28 -8.11 10.01
N GLU A 167 -0.04 -9.41 9.94
CA GLU A 167 0.97 -10.46 9.81
C GLU A 167 1.75 -10.35 8.51
N ALA A 168 1.07 -10.11 7.38
CA ALA A 168 1.69 -9.95 6.08
C ALA A 168 2.62 -8.73 6.02
N THR A 169 2.12 -7.57 6.46
CA THR A 169 2.86 -6.30 6.36
C THR A 169 4.03 -6.19 7.35
N ASN A 170 3.93 -6.83 8.53
CA ASN A 170 4.96 -6.76 9.56
C ASN A 170 6.06 -7.83 9.40
N LYS A 171 6.10 -8.55 8.27
CA LYS A 171 7.18 -9.49 7.97
C LYS A 171 8.54 -8.78 7.93
N PRO A 172 9.57 -9.30 8.61
CA PRO A 172 10.89 -8.69 8.63
C PRO A 172 11.47 -8.50 7.21
N GLY A 173 11.90 -7.27 6.90
CA GLY A 173 12.55 -6.94 5.63
C GLY A 173 11.61 -6.77 4.43
N LEU A 174 10.29 -6.95 4.60
CA LEU A 174 9.33 -6.76 3.50
C LEU A 174 9.38 -5.34 2.93
N TYR A 175 9.36 -4.32 3.79
CA TYR A 175 9.45 -2.93 3.37
C TYR A 175 10.70 -2.64 2.53
N SER A 176 11.87 -3.14 2.98
CA SER A 176 13.13 -3.00 2.23
C SER A 176 13.06 -3.68 0.85
N LYS A 177 12.48 -4.89 0.78
CA LYS A 177 12.30 -5.59 -0.50
C LYS A 177 11.41 -4.80 -1.46
N LEU A 178 10.31 -4.22 -0.95
CA LEU A 178 9.42 -3.39 -1.76
C LEU A 178 10.11 -2.09 -2.21
N GLU A 179 10.95 -1.48 -1.37
CA GLU A 179 11.78 -0.35 -1.79
C GLU A 179 12.76 -0.72 -2.91
N ASP A 180 13.42 -1.87 -2.81
CA ASP A 180 14.39 -2.32 -3.79
C ASP A 180 13.71 -2.65 -5.13
N LEU A 181 12.52 -3.28 -5.09
CA LEU A 181 11.66 -3.48 -6.25
C LEU A 181 11.24 -2.15 -6.87
N LYS A 182 10.77 -1.19 -6.05
CA LYS A 182 10.39 0.16 -6.51
C LYS A 182 11.54 0.87 -7.22
N LYS A 183 12.74 0.85 -6.64
CA LYS A 183 13.94 1.45 -7.25
C LYS A 183 14.27 0.77 -8.57
N SER A 184 14.20 -0.55 -8.63
CA SER A 184 14.50 -1.32 -9.85
C SER A 184 13.48 -1.05 -10.97
N LEU A 185 12.18 -0.98 -10.63
CA LEU A 185 11.11 -0.61 -11.54
C LEU A 185 11.30 0.81 -12.09
N ALA A 186 11.69 1.78 -11.25
CA ALA A 186 11.92 3.16 -11.67
C ALA A 186 13.06 3.28 -12.71
N VAL A 187 14.08 2.40 -12.66
CA VAL A 187 15.12 2.36 -13.68
C VAL A 187 14.54 1.90 -15.02
N CYS A 188 13.69 0.86 -15.03
CA CYS A 188 13.01 0.40 -16.24
C CYS A 188 12.06 1.45 -16.82
N GLU A 189 11.28 2.15 -15.98
CA GLU A 189 10.42 3.27 -16.41
C GLU A 189 11.23 4.39 -17.06
N LYS A 190 12.38 4.73 -16.46
CA LYS A 190 13.26 5.76 -17.01
C LYS A 190 13.83 5.35 -18.37
N ALA A 191 14.32 4.13 -18.51
CA ALA A 191 14.83 3.62 -19.78
C ALA A 191 13.75 3.63 -20.88
N LEU A 192 12.53 3.24 -20.53
CA LEU A 192 11.40 3.30 -21.45
C LEU A 192 11.07 4.74 -21.87
N ALA A 193 11.07 5.69 -20.92
CA ALA A 193 10.82 7.09 -21.22
C ALA A 193 11.89 7.69 -22.16
N GLU A 194 13.16 7.37 -21.94
CA GLU A 194 14.28 7.79 -22.79
C GLU A 194 14.19 7.20 -24.21
N TYR A 195 13.75 5.94 -24.32
CA TYR A 195 13.48 5.30 -25.61
C TYR A 195 12.36 6.00 -26.38
N LEU A 196 11.23 6.26 -25.72
CA LEU A 196 10.10 6.97 -26.33
C LEU A 196 10.50 8.38 -26.77
N GLU A 197 11.29 9.09 -25.98
CA GLU A 197 11.79 10.42 -26.36
C GLU A 197 12.71 10.36 -27.59
N THR A 198 13.55 9.33 -27.69
CA THR A 198 14.37 9.10 -28.89
C THR A 198 13.50 8.91 -30.14
N LYS A 199 12.37 8.20 -30.03
CA LYS A 199 11.41 8.06 -31.13
C LYS A 199 10.71 9.37 -31.47
N ARG A 200 10.37 10.20 -30.48
CA ARG A 200 9.79 11.54 -30.71
C ARG A 200 10.76 12.48 -31.42
N LEU A 201 12.04 12.46 -31.06
CA LEU A 201 13.08 13.24 -31.74
C LEU A 201 13.25 12.81 -33.20
N ALA A 202 13.18 11.50 -33.48
CA ALA A 202 13.26 10.99 -34.84
C ALA A 202 12.00 11.32 -35.67
N PHE A 203 10.82 11.37 -35.03
CA PHE A 203 9.55 11.66 -35.68
C PHE A 203 8.76 12.71 -34.88
N PRO A 204 8.96 14.02 -35.16
CA PRO A 204 8.38 15.11 -34.35
C PRO A 204 6.85 15.11 -34.23
N ARG A 205 6.12 14.38 -35.10
CA ARG A 205 4.66 14.22 -34.97
C ARG A 205 4.26 13.42 -33.73
N PHE A 206 5.13 12.56 -33.20
CA PHE A 206 4.86 11.80 -31.97
C PHE A 206 4.85 12.66 -30.70
N TYR A 207 5.24 13.94 -30.76
CA TYR A 207 5.02 14.87 -29.64
C TYR A 207 3.54 15.21 -29.42
N PHE A 208 2.68 15.02 -30.44
CA PHE A 208 1.24 15.25 -30.32
C PHE A 208 0.46 14.03 -29.82
N VAL A 209 1.17 12.93 -29.56
CA VAL A 209 0.60 11.64 -29.19
C VAL A 209 1.00 11.32 -27.74
N SER A 210 0.05 10.79 -26.96
CA SER A 210 0.34 10.40 -25.58
C SER A 210 1.37 9.26 -25.53
N SER A 211 2.07 9.08 -24.41
CA SER A 211 3.06 7.99 -24.30
C SER A 211 2.42 6.60 -24.44
N ALA A 212 1.18 6.43 -23.98
CA ALA A 212 0.44 5.17 -24.12
C ALA A 212 0.11 4.89 -25.60
N ASP A 213 -0.47 5.86 -26.31
CA ASP A 213 -0.79 5.73 -27.73
C ASP A 213 0.49 5.52 -28.57
N LEU A 214 1.60 6.17 -28.19
CA LEU A 214 2.88 5.99 -28.85
C LEU A 214 3.42 4.57 -28.66
N LEU A 215 3.28 4.00 -27.46
CA LEU A 215 3.64 2.60 -27.20
C LEU A 215 2.79 1.64 -28.04
N ASP A 216 1.48 1.89 -28.15
CA ASP A 216 0.60 1.08 -28.99
C ASP A 216 0.99 1.15 -30.48
N ILE A 217 1.30 2.35 -30.99
CA ILE A 217 1.78 2.54 -32.37
C ILE A 217 3.10 1.80 -32.60
N LEU A 218 4.04 1.87 -31.65
CA LEU A 218 5.34 1.21 -31.76
C LEU A 218 5.20 -0.31 -31.66
N SER A 219 4.34 -0.80 -30.78
CA SER A 219 4.10 -2.24 -30.58
C SER A 219 3.47 -2.89 -31.81
N ASN A 220 2.59 -2.18 -32.53
CA ASN A 220 1.87 -2.72 -33.71
C ASN A 220 2.47 -2.27 -35.05
N GLY A 221 3.60 -1.55 -35.03
CA GLY A 221 4.21 -0.92 -36.22
C GLY A 221 4.70 -1.90 -37.29
N ASN A 222 4.74 -3.20 -37.00
CA ASN A 222 5.13 -4.24 -37.97
C ASN A 222 3.93 -4.84 -38.74
N ASP A 223 2.68 -4.50 -38.37
CA ASP A 223 1.47 -4.95 -39.05
C ASP A 223 0.78 -3.78 -39.78
N PRO A 224 0.98 -3.63 -41.11
CA PRO A 224 0.49 -2.47 -41.87
C PRO A 224 -1.05 -2.34 -41.94
N VAL A 225 -1.80 -3.31 -41.41
CA VAL A 225 -3.26 -3.33 -41.39
C VAL A 225 -3.85 -2.61 -40.15
N GLU A 226 -3.13 -2.56 -39.02
CA GLU A 226 -3.60 -1.91 -37.79
C GLU A 226 -3.20 -0.43 -37.65
N VAL A 227 -2.25 0.04 -38.47
CA VAL A 227 -1.82 1.45 -38.54
C VAL A 227 -2.91 2.37 -39.16
N GLY A 228 -4.16 1.91 -39.26
CA GLY A 228 -5.33 2.68 -39.71
C GLY A 228 -6.24 3.17 -38.57
N GLY A 229 -5.87 2.92 -37.31
CA GLY A 229 -6.65 3.34 -36.13
C GLY A 229 -6.73 4.87 -35.96
N PRO A 230 -7.64 5.36 -35.10
CA PRO A 230 -7.89 6.80 -34.91
C PRO A 230 -6.64 7.61 -34.52
N ALA A 231 -5.64 6.99 -33.89
CA ALA A 231 -4.35 7.61 -33.56
C ALA A 231 -3.53 8.03 -34.80
N VAL A 232 -3.61 7.27 -35.90
CA VAL A 232 -2.88 7.58 -37.14
C VAL A 232 -3.61 8.64 -37.97
N GLN A 233 -4.94 8.73 -37.85
CA GLN A 233 -5.72 9.82 -38.45
C GLN A 233 -5.39 11.19 -37.83
N GLN A 234 -5.12 11.25 -36.53
CA GLN A 234 -4.65 12.48 -35.88
C GLN A 234 -3.25 12.92 -36.36
N ALA A 235 -2.36 11.97 -36.68
CA ALA A 235 -1.03 12.26 -37.23
C ALA A 235 -1.03 12.70 -38.71
N HIS A 236 -2.13 12.44 -39.44
CA HIS A 236 -2.34 12.85 -40.83
C HIS A 236 -3.20 14.11 -41.00
N ALA A 237 -3.92 14.54 -39.96
CA ALA A 237 -4.69 15.78 -39.98
C ALA A 237 -3.76 17.00 -39.81
N GLY A 238 -3.21 17.47 -40.93
CA GLY A 238 -2.56 18.78 -41.00
C GLY A 238 -3.56 19.94 -40.79
N PRO A 239 -3.04 21.17 -40.54
CA PRO A 239 -3.86 22.32 -40.20
C PRO A 239 -4.58 22.89 -41.44
N GLN A 240 -5.79 22.41 -41.69
CA GLN A 240 -6.76 23.05 -42.59
C GLN A 240 -8.16 23.09 -41.98
N ALA A 241 -8.25 23.65 -40.78
CA ALA A 241 -9.51 24.09 -40.19
C ALA A 241 -9.30 25.39 -39.40
N TRP A 242 -8.93 26.44 -40.15
CA TRP A 242 -9.33 27.84 -39.95
C TRP A 242 -9.60 28.42 -41.34
#